data_AF-A0A6J6TCE6-F1
#
_entry.id   AF-A0A6J6TCE6-F1
#
_cell.length_a   1.000
_cell.length_b   1.000
_cell.length_c   1.000
_cell.angle_alpha   90.00
_cell.angle_beta   90.00
_cell.angle_gamma   90.00
#
_symmetry.space_group_name_H-M   'P 1'
#
loop_
_entity.id
_entity.type
_entity.pdbx_description
1 polymer ?
#
loop_
_entity_poly.entity_id
_entity_poly.type
_entity_poly.pdbx_seq_one_letter_code
_entity_poly.pdbx_strand_id
1 'polypeptide(L)'
;MALVLASLFSIGVIVVSRHRSYSADLTTLLFGRVLAVDTADIITTAAVAVVALGVLVAIRKELLLRAFDETGAEAMGYSLLRIDLAVNLVVALVVVAAVRAVGTALVVALLITPAATARLLCSRLQSLMMSAVGISALAAWLGLVISYDASVHHGIRLAAGATIVVVLTALFAVVAIAQALRTGMARRRTLAAVAT
;
A
#
# COMPACT_ATOMS: atom_id res chain seq x y z
N MET A 1 20.75 -7.75 5.12
CA MET A 1 20.15 -6.57 5.78
C MET A 1 18.80 -6.86 6.45
N ALA A 2 17.81 -7.42 5.74
CA ALA A 2 16.49 -7.73 6.34
C ALA A 2 16.58 -8.60 7.61
N LEU A 3 17.46 -9.60 7.63
CA LEU A 3 17.65 -10.49 8.78
C LEU A 3 18.25 -9.78 10.00
N VAL A 4 19.15 -8.81 9.78
CA VAL A 4 19.77 -7.99 10.84
C VAL A 4 18.77 -6.98 11.40
N LEU A 5 18.00 -6.30 10.54
CA LEU A 5 16.94 -5.39 10.98
C LEU A 5 15.83 -6.13 11.74
N ALA A 6 15.41 -7.30 11.26
CA ALA A 6 14.38 -8.11 11.92
C ALA A 6 14.82 -8.63 13.30
N SER A 7 16.11 -8.96 13.45
CA SER A 7 16.67 -9.39 14.74
C SER A 7 16.78 -8.22 15.72
N LEU A 8 17.29 -7.05 15.31
CA LEU A 8 17.31 -5.85 16.17
C LEU A 8 15.89 -5.40 16.55
N PHE A 9 14.94 -5.45 15.61
CA PHE A 9 13.54 -5.11 15.88
C PHE A 9 12.91 -6.08 16.88
N SER A 10 13.09 -7.40 16.72
CA SER A 10 12.60 -8.40 17.68
C SER A 10 13.18 -8.19 19.08
N ILE A 11 14.49 -7.89 19.17
CA ILE A 11 15.15 -7.59 20.44
C ILE A 11 14.51 -6.35 21.10
N GLY A 12 14.27 -5.28 20.34
CA GLY A 12 13.59 -4.08 20.82
C GLY A 12 12.17 -4.35 21.33
N VAL A 13 11.40 -5.17 20.60
CA VAL A 13 10.04 -5.57 21.03
C VAL A 13 10.07 -6.38 22.33
N ILE A 14 11.05 -7.28 22.50
CA ILE A 14 11.22 -8.07 23.74
C ILE A 14 11.49 -7.16 24.95
N VAL A 15 12.30 -6.11 24.77
CA VAL A 15 12.60 -5.15 25.84
C VAL A 15 11.35 -4.35 26.23
N VAL A 16 10.58 -3.87 25.25
CA VAL A 16 9.36 -3.08 25.48
C VAL A 16 8.20 -3.92 26.05
N SER A 17 8.11 -5.19 25.66
CA SER A 17 7.07 -6.15 26.10
C SER A 17 7.01 -6.38 27.62
N ARG A 18 8.06 -6.03 28.37
CA ARG A 18 8.11 -6.11 29.84
C ARG A 18 7.19 -5.10 30.56
N HIS A 19 6.66 -4.09 29.86
CA HIS A 19 5.75 -3.10 30.45
C HIS A 19 4.27 -3.54 30.38
N ARG A 20 3.55 -3.44 31.51
CA ARG A 20 2.15 -3.91 31.72
C ARG A 20 1.08 -3.32 30.77
N SER A 21 1.40 -2.29 29.98
CA SER A 21 0.46 -1.64 29.04
C SER A 21 0.50 -2.20 27.61
N TYR A 22 1.24 -3.29 27.37
CA TYR A 22 1.55 -3.85 26.04
C TYR A 22 0.33 -4.10 25.14
N SER A 23 -0.80 -4.61 25.66
CA SER A 23 -1.96 -4.93 24.82
C SER A 23 -2.68 -3.70 24.24
N ALA A 24 -2.65 -2.56 24.93
CA ALA A 24 -3.26 -1.31 24.46
C ALA A 24 -2.35 -0.60 23.44
N ASP A 25 -1.03 -0.67 23.63
CA ASP A 25 -0.05 -0.12 22.68
C ASP A 25 0.04 -0.96 21.40
N LEU A 26 -0.05 -2.29 21.46
CA LEU A 26 -0.07 -3.13 20.26
C LEU A 26 -1.31 -2.87 19.40
N THR A 27 -2.49 -2.78 20.00
CA THR A 27 -3.73 -2.53 19.25
C THR A 27 -3.72 -1.16 18.58
N THR A 28 -3.16 -0.15 19.24
CA THR A 28 -2.94 1.18 18.63
C THR A 28 -1.84 1.19 17.58
N LEU A 29 -0.80 0.37 17.70
CA LEU A 29 0.25 0.25 16.69
C LEU A 29 -0.22 -0.53 15.44
N LEU A 30 -1.05 -1.57 15.63
CA LEU A 30 -1.57 -2.38 14.52
C LEU A 30 -2.71 -1.69 13.76
N PHE A 31 -3.65 -1.06 14.47
CA PHE A 31 -4.85 -0.47 13.85
C PHE A 31 -4.84 1.05 13.77
N GLY A 32 -3.90 1.71 14.46
CA GLY A 32 -3.81 3.17 14.51
C GLY A 32 -4.96 3.82 15.26
N ARG A 33 -4.74 5.05 15.71
CA ARG A 33 -5.83 5.97 16.07
C ARG A 33 -5.97 7.00 14.95
N VAL A 34 -6.53 6.58 13.82
CA VAL A 34 -6.78 7.48 12.66
C VAL A 34 -7.57 8.72 13.07
N LEU A 35 -8.44 8.59 14.08
CA LEU A 35 -9.26 9.67 14.64
C LEU A 35 -8.50 10.59 15.63
N ALA A 36 -7.31 10.22 16.08
CA ALA A 36 -6.50 11.00 17.04
C ALA A 36 -5.18 11.49 16.42
N VAL A 37 -5.10 11.53 15.09
CA VAL A 37 -3.93 12.05 14.37
C VAL A 37 -3.85 13.55 14.64
N ASP A 38 -2.70 13.99 15.13
CA ASP A 38 -2.44 15.40 15.42
C ASP A 38 -2.07 16.17 14.13
N THR A 39 -2.25 17.48 14.14
CA THR A 39 -1.95 18.34 12.98
C THR A 39 -0.46 18.27 12.61
N ALA A 40 0.42 18.11 13.61
CA ALA A 40 1.85 17.92 13.39
C ALA A 40 2.17 16.61 12.62
N ASP A 41 1.46 15.52 12.91
CA ASP A 41 1.63 14.25 12.21
C ASP A 41 1.16 14.39 10.75
N ILE A 42 0.04 15.08 10.51
CA ILE A 42 -0.44 15.36 9.13
C ILE A 42 0.59 16.15 8.34
N ILE A 43 1.16 17.22 8.92
CA ILE A 43 2.15 18.06 8.24
C ILE A 43 3.43 17.26 7.93
N THR A 44 3.92 16.47 8.88
CA THR A 44 5.13 15.65 8.67
C THR A 44 4.91 14.57 7.62
N THR A 45 3.77 13.88 7.64
CA THR A 45 3.42 12.90 6.60
C THR A 45 3.23 13.57 5.23
N ALA A 46 2.63 14.76 5.17
CA ALA A 46 2.46 15.51 3.93
C ALA A 46 3.81 15.98 3.36
N ALA A 47 4.71 16.51 4.19
CA ALA A 47 6.04 16.92 3.77
C ALA A 47 6.83 15.72 3.21
N VAL A 48 6.79 14.59 3.90
CA VAL A 48 7.38 13.33 3.43
C VAL A 48 6.78 12.89 2.09
N ALA A 49 5.46 12.95 1.94
CA ALA A 49 4.80 12.57 0.68
C ALA A 49 5.23 13.47 -0.48
N VAL A 50 5.35 14.78 -0.27
CA VAL A 50 5.83 15.73 -1.29
C VAL A 50 7.27 15.43 -1.69
N VAL A 51 8.16 15.18 -0.73
CA VAL A 51 9.57 14.83 -1.00
C VAL A 51 9.65 13.51 -1.77
N ALA A 52 8.90 12.49 -1.33
CA ALA A 52 8.86 11.19 -2.00
C ALA A 52 8.37 11.31 -3.45
N LEU A 53 7.28 12.05 -3.69
CA LEU A 53 6.77 12.32 -5.04
C LEU A 53 7.77 13.10 -5.89
N GLY A 54 8.44 14.10 -5.32
CA GLY A 54 9.48 14.88 -6.02
C GLY A 54 10.63 14.00 -6.51
N VAL A 55 11.14 13.12 -5.64
CA VAL A 55 12.18 12.14 -6.00
C VAL A 55 11.67 11.19 -7.08
N LEU A 56 10.45 10.65 -6.93
CA LEU A 56 9.88 9.69 -7.88
C LEU A 56 9.67 10.30 -9.28
N VAL A 57 9.28 11.58 -9.34
CA VAL A 57 9.15 12.33 -10.60
C VAL A 57 10.51 12.59 -11.23
N ALA A 58 11.54 12.90 -10.43
CA ALA A 58 12.90 13.11 -10.93
C ALA A 58 13.47 11.82 -11.56
N ILE A 59 13.28 10.67 -10.93
CA ILE A 59 13.76 9.37 -11.42
C ILE A 59 12.78 8.66 -12.39
N ARG A 60 11.68 9.34 -12.81
CA ARG A 60 10.65 8.73 -13.68
C ARG A 60 11.23 8.17 -14.98
N LYS A 61 12.21 8.85 -15.57
CA LYS A 61 12.85 8.43 -16.83
C LYS A 61 13.63 7.13 -16.65
N GLU A 62 14.34 7.02 -15.53
CA GLU A 62 15.15 5.85 -15.15
C GLU A 62 14.27 4.65 -14.80
N LEU A 63 13.15 4.88 -14.10
CA LEU A 63 12.13 3.87 -13.82
C LEU A 63 11.52 3.29 -15.11
N LEU A 64 11.27 4.14 -16.10
CA LEU A 64 10.71 3.72 -17.39
C LEU A 64 11.76 2.94 -18.20
N LEU A 65 13.01 3.42 -18.24
CA LEU A 65 14.11 2.71 -18.91
C LEU A 65 14.25 1.28 -18.37
N ARG A 66 14.29 1.14 -17.04
CA ARG A 66 14.38 -0.17 -16.40
C ARG A 66 13.18 -1.07 -16.72
N ALA A 67 11.96 -0.53 -16.71
CA ALA A 67 10.75 -1.31 -16.94
C ALA A 67 10.64 -1.88 -18.37
N PHE A 68 11.35 -1.29 -19.34
CA PHE A 68 11.33 -1.71 -20.74
C PHE A 68 12.58 -2.49 -21.17
N ASP A 69 13.77 -2.16 -20.64
CA ASP A 69 15.02 -2.85 -20.98
C ASP A 69 16.08 -2.68 -19.88
N GLU A 70 16.18 -3.65 -18.97
CA GLU A 70 17.20 -3.67 -17.91
C GLU A 70 18.63 -3.77 -18.49
N THR A 71 18.81 -4.59 -19.53
CA THR A 71 20.08 -4.78 -20.23
C THR A 71 20.53 -3.54 -21.01
N GLY A 72 19.59 -2.83 -21.65
CA GLY A 72 19.85 -1.57 -22.33
C GLY A 72 20.21 -0.43 -21.36
N ALA A 73 19.64 -0.41 -20.16
CA ALA A 73 19.96 0.57 -19.13
C ALA A 73 21.39 0.41 -18.58
N GLU A 74 21.84 -0.84 -18.34
CA GLU A 74 23.23 -1.12 -17.94
C GLU A 74 24.21 -0.73 -19.06
N ALA A 75 23.88 -1.03 -20.32
CA ALA A 75 24.71 -0.67 -21.47
C ALA A 75 24.84 0.84 -21.68
N MET A 76 23.84 1.63 -21.27
CA MET A 76 23.87 3.11 -21.28
C MET A 76 24.61 3.72 -20.07
N GLY A 77 25.17 2.91 -19.17
CA GLY A 77 25.95 3.37 -18.02
C GLY A 77 25.12 3.73 -16.79
N TYR A 78 23.82 3.41 -16.76
CA TYR A 78 23.02 3.55 -15.55
C TYR A 78 23.27 2.37 -14.61
N SER A 79 23.69 2.65 -13.38
CA SER A 79 23.81 1.62 -12.36
C SER A 79 22.42 1.27 -11.81
N LEU A 80 21.89 0.10 -12.17
CA LEU A 80 20.63 -0.44 -11.63
C LEU A 80 20.61 -0.40 -10.09
N LEU A 81 21.76 -0.66 -9.46
CA LEU A 81 21.92 -0.61 -8.01
C LEU A 81 21.55 0.75 -7.39
N ARG A 82 21.89 1.88 -8.04
CA ARG A 82 21.56 3.22 -7.50
C ARG A 82 20.07 3.52 -7.63
N ILE A 83 19.45 3.09 -8.73
CA ILE A 83 18.01 3.25 -8.95
C ILE A 83 17.25 2.40 -7.92
N ASP A 84 17.66 1.14 -7.72
CA ASP A 84 17.09 0.25 -6.72
C ASP A 84 17.23 0.82 -5.30
N LEU A 85 18.40 1.36 -4.97
CA LEU A 85 18.64 1.97 -3.67
C LEU A 85 17.77 3.22 -3.48
N ALA A 86 17.66 4.08 -4.48
CA ALA A 86 16.83 5.28 -4.43
C ALA A 86 15.35 4.94 -4.23
N VAL A 87 14.81 4.00 -5.01
CA VAL A 87 13.41 3.56 -4.89
C VAL A 87 13.16 2.92 -3.52
N ASN A 88 14.04 2.03 -3.07
CA ASN A 88 13.92 1.41 -1.74
C ASN A 88 13.99 2.44 -0.62
N LEU A 89 14.83 3.47 -0.75
CA LEU A 89 14.92 4.55 0.23
C LEU A 89 13.60 5.34 0.30
N VAL A 90 13.04 5.70 -0.85
CA VAL A 90 11.74 6.39 -0.93
C VAL A 90 10.63 5.54 -0.32
N VAL A 91 10.56 4.24 -0.68
CA VAL A 91 9.57 3.32 -0.13
C VAL A 91 9.72 3.20 1.39
N ALA A 92 10.93 3.01 1.89
CA ALA A 92 11.18 2.92 3.33
C ALA A 92 10.75 4.20 4.06
N LEU A 93 11.07 5.37 3.51
CA LEU A 93 10.74 6.67 4.08
C LEU A 93 9.22 6.88 4.13
N VAL A 94 8.51 6.55 3.05
CA VAL A 94 7.03 6.60 3.00
C VAL A 94 6.40 5.62 3.98
N VAL A 95 6.88 4.37 4.05
CA VAL A 95 6.36 3.35 4.96
C VAL A 95 6.51 3.79 6.40
N VAL A 96 7.69 4.27 6.81
CA VAL A 96 7.96 4.72 8.18
C VAL A 96 7.04 5.88 8.57
N ALA A 97 6.88 6.87 7.69
CA ALA A 97 5.99 8.00 7.94
C ALA A 97 4.51 7.56 8.04
N ALA A 98 4.08 6.65 7.16
CA ALA A 98 2.71 6.16 7.15
C ALA A 98 2.37 5.30 8.39
N VAL A 99 3.33 4.47 8.85
CA VAL A 99 3.16 3.63 10.04
C VAL A 99 2.90 4.49 11.27
N ARG A 100 3.60 5.62 11.39
CA ARG A 100 3.46 6.53 12.53
C ARG A 100 2.08 7.20 12.59
N ALA A 101 1.54 7.59 11.43
CA ALA A 101 0.24 8.27 11.37
C ALA A 101 -0.95 7.30 11.46
N VAL A 102 -0.83 6.10 10.88
CA VAL A 102 -2.00 5.26 10.56
C VAL A 102 -1.94 3.85 11.16
N GLY A 103 -0.76 3.35 11.51
CA GLY A 103 -0.56 2.00 12.04
C GLY A 103 -0.12 0.97 10.99
N THR A 104 0.57 -0.09 11.43
CA THR A 104 1.29 -1.01 10.55
C THR A 104 0.38 -1.86 9.67
N ALA A 105 -0.71 -2.42 10.20
CA ALA A 105 -1.56 -3.33 9.44
C ALA A 105 -2.28 -2.58 8.31
N LEU A 106 -2.75 -1.35 8.57
CA LEU A 106 -3.42 -0.53 7.57
C LEU A 106 -2.45 -0.08 6.47
N VAL A 107 -1.20 0.24 6.81
CA VAL A 107 -0.16 0.56 5.81
C VAL A 107 0.11 -0.61 4.87
N VAL A 108 0.24 -1.82 5.40
CA VAL A 108 0.46 -3.02 4.57
C VAL A 108 -0.72 -3.27 3.63
N ALA A 109 -1.96 -3.12 4.12
CA ALA A 109 -3.16 -3.25 3.28
C ALA A 109 -3.22 -2.18 2.18
N LEU A 110 -2.95 -0.91 2.52
CA LEU A 110 -2.95 0.21 1.58
C LEU A 110 -1.79 0.15 0.57
N LEU A 111 -0.69 -0.52 0.87
CA LEU A 111 0.40 -0.71 -0.08
C LEU A 111 0.12 -1.85 -1.06
N ILE A 112 -0.39 -2.98 -0.57
CA ILE A 112 -0.46 -4.22 -1.36
C ILE A 112 -1.76 -4.30 -2.15
N THR A 113 -2.91 -4.10 -1.49
CA THR A 113 -4.23 -4.34 -2.07
C THR A 113 -4.54 -3.47 -3.30
N PRO A 114 -4.39 -2.13 -3.27
CA PRO A 114 -4.72 -1.28 -4.41
C PRO A 114 -3.74 -1.47 -5.58
N ALA A 115 -2.46 -1.75 -5.30
CA ALA A 115 -1.48 -2.08 -6.34
C ALA A 115 -1.83 -3.40 -7.03
N ALA A 116 -2.25 -4.42 -6.27
CA ALA A 116 -2.72 -5.68 -6.83
C ALA A 116 -4.02 -5.50 -7.64
N THR A 117 -4.98 -4.72 -7.13
CA THR A 117 -6.22 -4.39 -7.85
C THR A 117 -5.93 -3.67 -9.16
N ALA A 118 -5.11 -2.62 -9.14
CA ALA A 118 -4.76 -1.82 -10.31
C ALA A 118 -4.02 -2.65 -11.39
N ARG A 119 -3.14 -3.55 -10.96
CA ARG A 119 -2.41 -4.46 -11.86
C ARG A 119 -3.33 -5.43 -12.60
N LEU A 120 -4.49 -5.79 -12.02
CA LEU A 120 -5.49 -6.57 -12.73
C LEU A 120 -6.16 -5.73 -13.83
N LEU A 121 -6.42 -4.44 -13.59
CA LEU A 121 -7.15 -3.57 -14.52
C LEU A 121 -6.31 -3.04 -15.68
N CYS A 122 -5.01 -2.81 -15.47
CA CYS A 122 -4.19 -2.04 -16.41
C CYS A 122 -2.78 -2.64 -16.56
N SER A 123 -2.28 -2.64 -17.79
CA SER A 123 -0.91 -3.09 -18.13
C SER A 123 0.11 -1.94 -18.31
N ARG A 124 -0.35 -0.68 -18.38
CA ARG A 124 0.53 0.50 -18.51
C ARG A 124 0.88 1.08 -17.14
N LEU A 125 2.16 1.37 -16.90
CA LEU A 125 2.69 1.88 -15.62
C LEU A 125 1.96 3.14 -15.12
N GLN A 126 1.73 4.11 -16.00
CA GLN A 126 1.06 5.37 -15.64
C GLN A 126 -0.42 5.15 -15.27
N SER A 127 -1.12 4.27 -15.99
CA SER A 127 -2.51 3.91 -15.70
C SER A 127 -2.62 3.08 -14.41
N LEU A 128 -1.63 2.22 -14.15
CA LEU A 128 -1.54 1.45 -12.91
C LEU A 128 -1.37 2.38 -11.71
N MET A 129 -0.48 3.38 -11.79
CA MET A 129 -0.29 4.36 -10.71
C MET A 129 -1.57 5.17 -10.45
N MET A 130 -2.21 5.72 -11.48
CA MET A 130 -3.42 6.53 -11.31
C MET A 130 -4.60 5.72 -10.76
N SER A 131 -4.80 4.49 -11.27
CA SER A 131 -5.88 3.62 -10.78
C SER A 131 -5.62 3.14 -9.35
N ALA A 132 -4.37 2.81 -8.98
CA ALA A 132 -4.03 2.44 -7.61
C ALA A 132 -4.33 3.58 -6.63
N VAL A 133 -3.92 4.81 -6.96
CA VAL A 133 -4.21 6.00 -6.13
C VAL A 133 -5.72 6.22 -6.01
N GLY A 134 -6.46 6.14 -7.11
CA GLY A 134 -7.92 6.31 -7.10
C GLY A 134 -8.64 5.25 -6.26
N ILE A 135 -8.25 3.98 -6.39
CA ILE A 135 -8.83 2.87 -5.62
C ILE A 135 -8.52 3.04 -4.13
N SER A 136 -7.28 3.37 -3.77
CA SER A 136 -6.90 3.65 -2.38
C SER A 136 -7.71 4.79 -1.77
N ALA A 137 -7.83 5.91 -2.48
CA ALA A 137 -8.54 7.09 -2.00
C ALA A 137 -10.03 6.80 -1.81
N LEU A 138 -10.67 6.12 -2.77
CA LEU A 138 -12.07 5.72 -2.67
C LEU A 138 -12.30 4.73 -1.52
N ALA A 139 -11.43 3.72 -1.37
CA ALA A 139 -11.55 2.74 -0.29
C ALA A 139 -11.34 3.36 1.09
N ALA A 140 -10.37 4.28 1.23
CA ALA A 140 -10.14 5.03 2.46
C ALA A 140 -11.34 5.91 2.81
N TRP A 141 -11.90 6.64 1.83
CA TRP A 141 -13.08 7.48 2.03
C TRP A 141 -14.29 6.64 2.44
N LEU A 142 -14.61 5.58 1.70
CA LEU A 142 -15.74 4.69 2.00
C LEU A 142 -15.56 4.00 3.35
N GLY A 143 -14.36 3.49 3.66
CA GLY A 143 -14.06 2.85 4.94
C GLY A 143 -14.17 3.82 6.13
N LEU A 144 -13.85 5.10 5.93
CA LEU A 144 -14.00 6.13 6.95
C LEU A 144 -15.47 6.53 7.15
N VAL A 145 -16.23 6.73 6.06
CA VAL A 145 -17.68 7.03 6.13
C VAL A 145 -18.44 5.90 6.81
N ILE A 146 -18.17 4.64 6.45
CA ILE A 146 -18.79 3.47 7.07
C ILE A 146 -18.39 3.36 8.55
N SER A 147 -17.14 3.67 8.90
CA SER A 147 -16.69 3.70 10.31
C SER A 147 -17.40 4.78 11.13
N TYR A 148 -17.60 5.95 10.53
CA TYR A 148 -18.30 7.07 11.15
C TYR A 148 -19.78 6.73 11.39
N ASP A 149 -20.47 6.21 10.37
CA ASP A 149 -21.89 5.85 10.48
C ASP A 149 -22.12 4.69 11.47
N ALA A 150 -21.25 3.67 11.44
CA ALA A 150 -21.31 2.54 12.38
C ALA A 150 -21.02 2.96 13.83
N SER A 151 -20.13 3.94 14.05
CA SER A 151 -19.83 4.48 15.39
C SER A 151 -20.99 5.30 15.95
N VAL A 152 -21.69 6.06 15.10
CA VAL A 152 -22.79 6.94 15.51
C VAL A 152 -24.10 6.17 15.72
N HIS A 153 -24.43 5.20 14.86
CA HIS A 153 -25.73 4.51 14.92
C HIS A 153 -25.75 3.22 15.76
N HIS A 154 -24.61 2.51 15.92
CA HIS A 154 -24.57 1.20 16.61
C HIS A 154 -23.80 1.20 17.94
N GLY A 155 -23.15 2.31 18.33
CA GLY A 155 -22.42 2.42 19.60
C GLY A 155 -21.19 1.51 19.72
N ILE A 156 -20.77 0.87 18.62
CA ILE A 156 -19.58 0.00 18.58
C ILE A 156 -18.38 0.87 18.19
N ARG A 157 -17.39 0.99 19.09
CA ARG A 157 -16.10 1.62 18.81
C ARG A 157 -15.30 0.76 17.82
N LEU A 158 -15.64 0.85 16.54
CA LEU A 158 -14.89 0.20 15.47
C LEU A 158 -13.60 0.99 15.21
N ALA A 159 -12.47 0.30 15.18
CA ALA A 159 -11.22 0.90 14.76
C ALA A 159 -11.34 1.28 13.26
N ALA A 160 -11.30 2.58 12.96
CA ALA A 160 -11.37 3.08 11.58
C ALA A 160 -10.34 2.43 10.65
N GLY A 161 -9.17 2.04 11.18
CA GLY A 161 -8.20 1.27 10.43
C GLY A 161 -8.72 -0.08 9.93
N ALA A 162 -9.42 -0.82 10.79
CA ALA A 162 -9.94 -2.15 10.44
C ALA A 162 -11.06 -2.09 9.40
N THR A 163 -11.96 -1.10 9.47
CA THR A 163 -13.03 -0.93 8.47
C THR A 163 -12.47 -0.58 7.10
N ILE A 164 -11.43 0.25 7.03
CA ILE A 164 -10.75 0.58 5.76
C ILE A 164 -10.13 -0.68 5.14
N VAL A 165 -9.46 -1.54 5.94
CA VAL A 165 -8.89 -2.81 5.44
C VAL A 165 -9.98 -3.74 4.91
N VAL A 166 -11.13 -3.83 5.60
CA VAL A 166 -12.25 -4.66 5.14
C VAL A 166 -12.82 -4.14 3.82
N VAL A 167 -12.99 -2.82 3.69
CA VAL A 167 -13.46 -2.19 2.43
C VAL A 167 -12.47 -2.40 1.29
N LEU A 168 -11.17 -2.23 1.53
CA LEU A 168 -10.11 -2.53 0.56
C LEU A 168 -10.15 -3.98 0.09
N THR A 169 -10.29 -4.91 1.04
CA THR A 169 -10.34 -6.34 0.75
C THR A 169 -11.59 -6.72 -0.04
N ALA A 170 -12.75 -6.12 0.30
CA ALA A 170 -13.99 -6.31 -0.43
C ALA A 170 -13.88 -5.76 -1.87
N LEU A 171 -13.33 -4.56 -2.05
CA LEU A 171 -13.08 -3.97 -3.37
C LEU A 171 -12.14 -4.85 -4.22
N PHE A 172 -11.04 -5.33 -3.63
CA PHE A 172 -10.14 -6.25 -4.30
C PHE A 172 -10.83 -7.55 -4.69
N ALA A 173 -11.62 -8.15 -3.79
CA ALA A 173 -12.34 -9.39 -4.08
C ALA A 173 -13.35 -9.20 -5.23
N VAL A 174 -14.13 -8.11 -5.23
CA VAL A 174 -15.09 -7.80 -6.30
C VAL A 174 -14.37 -7.64 -7.64
N VAL A 175 -13.28 -6.89 -7.67
CA VAL A 175 -12.48 -6.70 -8.88
C VAL A 175 -11.86 -8.01 -9.34
N ALA A 176 -11.26 -8.78 -8.44
CA ALA A 176 -10.61 -10.05 -8.76
C ALA A 176 -11.61 -11.07 -9.31
N ILE A 177 -12.82 -11.16 -8.73
CA ILE A 177 -13.89 -12.03 -9.23
C ILE A 177 -14.37 -11.55 -10.60
N ALA A 178 -14.62 -10.26 -10.80
CA ALA A 178 -15.03 -9.71 -12.09
C ALA A 178 -13.99 -9.98 -13.20
N GLN A 179 -12.70 -9.91 -12.87
CA GLN A 179 -11.58 -10.21 -13.77
C GLN A 179 -11.46 -11.72 -14.04
N ALA A 180 -11.62 -12.57 -13.03
CA ALA A 180 -11.61 -14.02 -13.17
C ALA A 180 -12.77 -14.50 -14.07
N LEU A 181 -13.94 -13.88 -13.95
CA LEU A 181 -15.08 -14.15 -14.83
C LEU A 181 -14.81 -13.70 -16.28
N ARG A 182 -14.21 -12.52 -16.49
CA ARG A 182 -13.86 -12.03 -17.83
C ARG A 182 -12.80 -12.89 -18.52
N THR A 183 -11.75 -13.29 -17.80
CA THR A 183 -10.67 -14.14 -18.32
C THR A 183 -11.13 -15.59 -18.52
N GLY A 184 -11.98 -16.12 -17.63
CA GLY A 184 -12.61 -17.43 -17.78
C GLY A 184 -13.54 -17.53 -19.00
N MET A 185 -14.30 -16.47 -19.30
CA MET A 185 -15.14 -16.41 -20.51
C MET A 185 -14.31 -16.27 -21.80
N ALA A 186 -13.22 -15.49 -21.77
CA ALA A 186 -12.31 -15.36 -22.92
C ALA A 186 -11.64 -16.70 -23.28
N ARG A 187 -11.20 -17.46 -22.26
CA ARG A 187 -10.56 -18.77 -22.43
C ARG A 187 -11.51 -19.83 -23.00
N ARG A 188 -12.79 -19.80 -22.59
CA ARG A 188 -13.85 -20.67 -23.13
C ARG A 188 -14.17 -20.36 -24.59
N ARG A 189 -14.12 -19.10 -25.01
CA ARG A 189 -14.31 -18.70 -26.42
C ARG A 189 -13.17 -19.16 -27.33
N THR A 190 -11.92 -19.07 -26.90
CA THR A 190 -10.78 -19.60 -27.65
C THR A 190 -10.79 -21.13 -27.76
N LEU A 191 -11.19 -21.85 -26.71
CA LEU A 191 -11.30 -23.31 -26.76
C LEU A 191 -12.47 -23.77 -27.65
N ALA A 192 -13.58 -23.02 -27.68
CA ALA A 192 -14.69 -23.29 -28.59
C ALA A 192 -14.33 -23.01 -30.06
N ALA A 193 -13.48 -22.01 -30.33
CA ALA A 193 -13.04 -21.66 -31.70
C ALA A 193 -11.93 -22.58 -32.25
N VAL A 194 -11.21 -23.30 -31.39
CA VAL A 194 -10.20 -24.31 -31.78
C VAL A 194 -10.83 -25.69 -31.98
N ALA A 195 -12.05 -25.90 -31.47
CA ALA A 195 -12.80 -27.15 -31.58
C ALA A 195 -13.74 -27.23 -32.81
N THR A 196 -13.75 -26.20 -33.67
CA THR A 196 -14.46 -26.14 -34.96
C THR A 196 -13.46 -26.08 -36.10
#